data_AF-A0A3B0P987-F1
#
_entry.id   AF-A0A3B0P987-F1
#
_cell.length_a   1.000
_cell.length_b   1.000
_cell.length_c   1.000
_cell.angle_alpha   90.00
_cell.angle_beta   90.00
_cell.angle_gamma   90.00
#
_symmetry.space_group_name_H-M   'P 1'
#
loop_
_entity.id
_entity.type
_entity.pdbx_description
1 polymer ?
#
loop_
_entity_poly.entity_id
_entity_poly.type
_entity_poly.pdbx_seq_one_letter_code
_entity_poly.pdbx_strand_id
1 'polypeptide(L)'
;MILFKKGFGKNLFKPMIDSYHQSRISKKAKTRYLLGMNQFEKDKILNQERQKYQNERNKKDLEKQKNQTTNLASFLLIAITLLTLIIGVVTIHYA
;
A
#
# COMPACT_ATOMS: atom_id res chain seq x y z
N MET A 1 15.19 -20.88 15.63
CA MET A 1 14.57 -20.51 14.34
C MET A 1 13.92 -19.12 14.46
N ILE A 2 14.74 -18.06 14.58
CA ILE A 2 14.27 -16.70 14.93
C ILE A 2 15.06 -15.68 14.11
N LEU A 3 14.83 -15.56 12.79
CA LEU A 3 15.44 -14.47 12.01
C LEU A 3 14.64 -13.98 10.80
N PHE A 4 13.36 -14.35 10.64
CA PHE A 4 12.50 -13.71 9.64
C PHE A 4 11.67 -12.60 10.29
N LYS A 5 12.35 -11.55 10.77
CA LYS A 5 11.68 -10.27 11.03
C LYS A 5 11.06 -9.81 9.70
N LYS A 6 9.79 -9.39 9.75
CA LYS A 6 8.92 -8.91 8.66
C LYS A 6 9.53 -7.84 7.72
N GLY A 7 10.74 -7.34 8.01
CA GLY A 7 11.51 -6.39 7.21
C GLY A 7 12.71 -6.97 6.43
N PHE A 8 13.27 -8.12 6.82
CA PHE A 8 14.54 -8.60 6.23
C PHE A 8 14.37 -9.09 4.78
N GLY A 9 13.27 -9.81 4.49
CA GLY A 9 12.93 -10.21 3.12
C GLY A 9 12.60 -9.03 2.20
N LYS A 10 12.08 -7.92 2.75
CA LYS A 10 11.71 -6.74 1.96
C LYS A 10 12.92 -6.08 1.30
N ASN A 11 14.07 -6.08 1.97
CA ASN A 11 15.30 -5.50 1.41
C ASN A 11 16.01 -6.46 0.45
N LEU A 12 15.96 -7.78 0.70
CA LEU A 12 16.58 -8.78 -0.18
C LEU A 12 15.88 -8.86 -1.55
N PHE A 13 14.55 -8.73 -1.59
CA PHE A 13 13.78 -8.81 -2.85
C PHE A 13 13.55 -7.44 -3.51
N LYS A 14 14.02 -6.35 -2.90
CA LYS A 14 13.86 -4.98 -3.42
C LYS A 14 14.30 -4.82 -4.88
N PRO A 15 15.51 -5.26 -5.29
CA PRO A 15 15.95 -5.09 -6.69
C PRO A 15 15.09 -5.89 -7.67
N MET A 16 14.57 -7.05 -7.26
CA MET A 16 13.72 -7.90 -8.11
C MET A 16 12.34 -7.25 -8.34
N ILE A 17 11.76 -6.67 -7.28
CA ILE A 17 10.49 -5.94 -7.33
C ILE A 17 10.63 -4.67 -8.16
N ASP A 18 11.73 -3.92 -7.99
CA ASP A 18 12.00 -2.70 -8.73
C ASP A 18 12.18 -2.99 -10.24
N SER A 19 12.90 -4.07 -10.58
CA SER A 19 13.04 -4.54 -11.96
C SER A 19 11.70 -4.91 -12.60
N TYR A 20 10.84 -5.62 -11.87
CA TYR A 20 9.49 -5.94 -12.33
C TYR A 20 8.67 -4.67 -12.62
N HIS A 21 8.73 -3.69 -11.72
CA HIS A 21 8.04 -2.40 -11.91
C HIS A 21 8.58 -1.62 -13.11
N GLN A 22 9.91 -1.57 -13.29
CA GLN A 22 10.52 -0.91 -14.44
C GLN A 22 10.16 -1.59 -15.76
N SER A 23 10.14 -2.93 -15.79
CA SER A 23 9.70 -3.71 -16.95
C SER A 23 8.26 -3.39 -17.30
N ARG A 24 7.37 -3.31 -16.31
CA ARG A 24 5.96 -2.96 -16.52
C ARG A 24 5.78 -1.53 -17.05
N ILE A 25 6.48 -0.55 -16.47
CA ILE A 25 6.41 0.85 -16.92
C ILE A 25 6.92 0.96 -18.35
N SER A 26 8.09 0.38 -18.65
CA SER A 26 8.67 0.43 -19.99
C SER A 26 7.79 -0.26 -21.03
N LYS A 27 7.18 -1.41 -20.72
CA LYS A 27 6.21 -2.07 -21.60
C LYS A 27 5.02 -1.17 -21.93
N LYS A 28 4.41 -0.54 -20.92
CA LYS A 28 3.29 0.40 -21.13
C LYS A 28 3.68 1.69 -21.86
N ALA A 29 4.88 2.19 -21.62
CA ALA A 29 5.39 3.35 -22.36
C ALA A 29 5.60 3.00 -23.83
N LYS A 30 6.20 1.83 -24.11
CA LYS A 30 6.47 1.34 -25.48
C LYS A 30 5.21 1.15 -26.31
N THR A 31 4.06 0.79 -25.71
CA THR A 31 2.78 0.71 -26.46
C THR A 31 2.29 2.06 -26.97
N ARG A 32 2.82 3.17 -26.46
CA ARG A 32 2.45 4.53 -26.88
C ARG A 32 3.47 5.17 -27.82
N TYR A 33 4.56 4.46 -28.14
CA TYR A 33 5.56 4.97 -29.06
C TYR A 33 5.04 4.86 -30.50
N LEU A 34 5.12 5.96 -31.24
CA LEU A 34 4.83 6.01 -32.66
C LEU A 34 6.12 5.85 -33.48
N LEU A 35 5.99 5.33 -34.70
CA LEU A 35 7.08 5.28 -35.66
C LEU A 35 7.54 6.71 -36.00
N GLY A 36 8.85 6.96 -35.95
CA GLY A 36 9.43 8.27 -36.22
C GLY A 36 9.52 9.24 -35.02
N MET A 37 9.07 8.84 -33.83
CA MET A 37 9.21 9.68 -32.63
C MET A 37 10.66 9.99 -32.28
N ASN A 38 10.91 11.25 -31.94
CA ASN A 38 12.19 11.69 -31.42
C ASN A 38 12.42 11.12 -30.00
N GLN A 39 13.68 10.98 -29.59
CA GLN A 39 14.06 10.47 -28.28
C GLN A 39 13.40 11.28 -27.15
N PHE A 40 13.33 12.61 -27.30
CA PHE A 40 12.66 13.49 -26.33
C PHE A 40 11.18 13.14 -26.12
N GLU A 41 10.46 12.80 -27.19
CA GLU A 41 9.04 12.45 -27.11
C GLU A 41 8.85 11.10 -26.42
N LYS A 42 9.74 10.14 -26.70
CA LYS A 42 9.77 8.84 -26.02
C LYS A 42 10.04 8.99 -24.52
N ASP A 43 10.94 9.90 -24.15
CA ASP A 43 11.27 10.20 -22.75
C ASP A 43 10.11 10.90 -22.03
N LYS A 44 9.41 11.82 -22.73
CA LYS A 44 8.18 12.44 -22.22
C LYS A 44 7.11 11.40 -21.90
N ILE A 45 6.84 10.48 -22.83
CA ILE A 45 5.87 9.40 -22.65
C ILE A 45 6.29 8.47 -21.50
N LEU A 46 7.58 8.13 -21.41
CA LEU A 46 8.10 7.28 -20.34
C LEU A 46 7.93 7.94 -18.96
N ASN A 47 8.22 9.23 -18.85
CA ASN A 47 8.05 9.97 -17.60
C ASN A 47 6.58 10.13 -17.20
N GLN A 48 5.68 10.35 -18.16
CA GLN A 48 4.24 10.36 -17.89
C GLN A 48 3.76 9.01 -17.33
N GLU A 49 4.22 7.90 -17.91
CA GLU A 49 3.83 6.57 -17.43
C GLU A 49 4.45 6.26 -16.05
N ARG A 50 5.67 6.73 -15.78
CA ARG A 50 6.28 6.67 -14.44
C ARG A 50 5.45 7.42 -13.40
N GLN A 51 5.06 8.66 -13.69
CA GLN A 51 4.23 9.47 -12.78
C GLN A 51 2.88 8.80 -12.52
N LYS A 52 2.21 8.32 -13.58
CA LYS A 52 0.96 7.59 -13.45
C LYS A 52 1.11 6.36 -12.56
N TYR A 53 2.16 5.57 -12.78
CA TYR A 53 2.44 4.38 -11.99
C TYR A 53 2.70 4.69 -10.51
N GLN A 54 3.47 5.75 -10.22
CA GLN A 54 3.72 6.20 -8.85
C GLN A 54 2.45 6.67 -8.17
N ASN A 55 1.60 7.43 -8.88
CA ASN A 55 0.32 7.88 -8.34
C ASN A 55 -0.61 6.70 -8.02
N GLU A 56 -0.69 5.69 -8.89
CA GLU A 56 -1.45 4.46 -8.65
C GLU A 56 -0.94 3.70 -7.42
N ARG A 57 0.39 3.63 -7.21
CA ARG A 57 0.98 3.02 -6.03
C ARG A 57 0.68 3.79 -4.75
N ASN A 58 0.88 5.11 -4.77
CA ASN A 58 0.64 5.97 -3.62
C ASN A 58 -0.84 5.90 -3.18
N LYS A 59 -1.77 5.91 -4.14
CA LYS A 59 -3.20 5.75 -3.85
C LYS A 59 -3.50 4.41 -3.16
N LYS A 60 -2.93 3.31 -3.65
CA LYS A 60 -3.08 1.99 -3.02
C LYS A 60 -2.49 1.92 -1.62
N ASP A 61 -1.33 2.56 -1.41
CA ASP A 61 -0.68 2.60 -0.10
C ASP A 61 -1.51 3.45 0.89
N LEU A 62 -2.08 4.57 0.45
CA LEU A 62 -3.00 5.39 1.24
C LEU A 62 -4.30 4.65 1.59
N GLU A 63 -4.93 3.97 0.62
CA GLU A 63 -6.12 3.15 0.87
C GLU A 63 -5.84 2.01 1.86
N LYS A 64 -4.68 1.38 1.74
CA LYS A 64 -4.24 0.33 2.67
C LYS A 64 -4.05 0.88 4.08
N GLN A 65 -3.41 2.04 4.22
CA GLN A 65 -3.26 2.71 5.52
C GLN A 65 -4.61 3.09 6.12
N LYS A 66 -5.49 3.69 5.32
CA LYS A 66 -6.85 4.04 5.74
C LYS A 66 -7.61 2.82 6.27
N ASN A 67 -7.60 1.72 5.52
CA ASN A 67 -8.27 0.48 5.93
C ASN A 67 -7.67 -0.12 7.22
N GLN A 68 -6.35 -0.04 7.40
CA GLN A 68 -5.70 -0.48 8.64
C GLN A 68 -6.12 0.39 9.85
N THR A 69 -6.17 1.71 9.68
CA THR A 69 -6.60 2.64 10.74
C THR A 69 -8.07 2.46 11.08
N THR A 70 -8.95 2.32 10.07
CA THR A 70 -10.38 2.05 10.28
C THR A 70 -10.58 0.76 11.07
N ASN A 71 -9.85 -0.31 10.72
CA ASN A 71 -9.98 -1.59 11.40
C ASN A 71 -9.55 -1.48 12.89
N LEU A 72 -8.46 -0.75 13.18
CA LEU A 72 -8.02 -0.50 14.56
C LEU A 72 -9.06 0.30 15.37
N ALA A 73 -9.63 1.35 14.77
CA ALA A 73 -10.67 2.15 15.42
C ALA A 73 -11.93 1.31 15.70
N SER A 74 -12.32 0.44 14.76
CA SER A 74 -13.43 -0.50 14.96
C SER A 74 -13.16 -1.46 16.12
N PHE A 75 -11.96 -2.03 16.22
CA PHE A 75 -11.60 -2.90 17.35
C PHE A 75 -11.60 -2.15 18.70
N LEU A 76 -11.12 -0.90 18.73
CA LEU A 76 -11.15 -0.08 19.94
C LEU A 76 -12.57 0.22 20.40
N LEU A 77 -13.47 0.56 19.48
CA LEU A 77 -14.88 0.79 19.80
C LEU A 77 -15.54 -0.44 20.40
N ILE A 78 -15.29 -1.62 19.81
CA ILE A 78 -15.80 -2.91 20.33
C ILE A 78 -15.23 -3.20 21.74
N ALA A 79 -13.95 -2.92 21.96
CA ALA A 79 -13.33 -3.13 23.27
C ALA A 79 -13.93 -2.21 24.35
N ILE A 80 -14.16 -0.94 24.02
CA ILE A 80 -14.76 0.04 24.95
C ILE A 80 -16.20 -0.37 25.29
N THR A 81 -17.01 -0.77 24.31
CA THR A 81 -18.40 -1.19 24.56
C THR A 81 -18.48 -2.47 25.39
N LEU A 82 -17.57 -3.43 25.19
CA LEU A 82 -17.47 -4.62 26.03
C LEU A 82 -17.08 -4.26 27.47
N LEU A 83 -16.11 -3.36 27.66
CA LEU A 83 -15.68 -2.91 28.98
C LEU A 83 -16.81 -2.21 29.75
N THR A 84 -17.56 -1.31 29.10
CA THR A 84 -18.67 -0.62 29.77
C THR A 84 -19.81 -1.58 30.13
N LEU A 85 -20.09 -2.58 29.30
CA LEU A 85 -21.05 -3.65 29.62
C LEU A 85 -20.61 -4.47 30.84
N ILE A 86 -19.35 -4.90 30.87
CA ILE A 86 -18.81 -5.67 32.00
C ILE A 86 -18.89 -4.85 33.28
N ILE A 87 -18.47 -3.58 33.24
CA ILE A 87 -18.56 -2.68 34.39
C ILE A 87 -20.02 -2.56 34.82
N GLY A 88 -20.95 -2.23 33.92
CA GLY A 88 -22.37 -2.10 34.25
C GLY A 88 -22.98 -3.34 34.91
N VAL A 89 -22.67 -4.53 34.39
CA VAL A 89 -23.13 -5.81 34.96
C VAL A 89 -22.54 -6.03 36.36
N VAL A 90 -21.24 -5.76 36.54
CA VAL A 90 -20.58 -5.87 37.84
C VAL A 90 -21.19 -4.88 38.83
N THR A 91 -21.41 -3.62 38.44
CA THR A 91 -22.02 -2.62 39.32
C THR A 91 -23.42 -3.03 39.76
N ILE A 92 -24.25 -3.58 38.86
CA ILE A 92 -25.60 -4.08 39.19
C ILE A 92 -25.54 -5.31 40.09
N HIS A 93 -24.59 -6.22 39.87
CA HIS A 93 -24.47 -7.44 40.70
C HIS A 93 -24.00 -7.13 42.13
N TYR A 94 -23.17 -6.10 42.31
CA TYR A 94 -22.61 -5.73 43.62
C TYR A 94 -23.32 -4.53 44.29
N ALA A 95 -24.33 -3.94 43.66
CA ALA A 95 -25.23 -2.93 44.24
C ALA A 95 -26.45 -3.60 44.89
#